data_AF-W1DID8-F1
#
_entry.id   AF-W1DID8-F1
#
_cell.length_a   1.000
_cell.length_b   1.000
_cell.length_c   1.000
_cell.angle_alpha   90.00
_cell.angle_beta   90.00
_cell.angle_gamma   90.00
#
_symmetry.space_group_name_H-M   'P 1'
#
loop_
_entity.id
_entity.type
_entity.pdbx_description
1 polymer ?
#
loop_
_entity_poly.entity_id
_entity_poly.type
_entity_poly.pdbx_seq_one_letter_code
_entity_poly.pdbx_strand_id
1 'polypeptide(L)'
;MRVLDCNCCGRQNLITWRFRRGSGFFVSGVYMQIAKVLNNNVVVVLDEHRREQVVMGRGLAFQKRPGDVLDDSKIEKSFRLTKR
;
A
#
# COMPACT_ATOMS: atom_id res chain seq x y z
N MET A 1 -18.69 -33.84 -6.76
CA MET A 1 -17.62 -33.66 -5.76
C MET A 1 -16.46 -32.98 -6.45
N ARG A 2 -16.24 -31.71 -6.11
CA ARG A 2 -15.06 -30.84 -6.34
C ARG A 2 -14.21 -31.05 -7.60
N VAL A 3 -14.43 -30.14 -8.55
CA VAL A 3 -13.41 -29.57 -9.43
C VAL A 3 -12.21 -29.15 -8.57
N LEU A 4 -11.01 -29.61 -8.94
CA LEU A 4 -9.76 -28.99 -8.50
C LEU A 4 -8.88 -28.78 -9.73
N ASP A 5 -9.02 -27.54 -10.16
CA ASP A 5 -8.21 -26.66 -10.98
C ASP A 5 -6.81 -27.11 -11.45
N CYS A 6 -6.62 -26.87 -12.74
CA CYS A 6 -5.37 -26.87 -13.48
C CYS A 6 -4.31 -25.91 -12.89
N ASN A 7 -3.06 -26.39 -12.99
CA ASN A 7 -1.79 -25.68 -13.16
C ASN A 7 -1.85 -24.16 -13.44
N CYS A 8 -1.12 -23.39 -12.64
CA CYS A 8 -0.27 -22.34 -13.21
C CYS A 8 1.05 -22.18 -12.42
N CYS A 9 2.12 -22.11 -13.21
CA CYS A 9 3.53 -22.16 -12.88
C CYS A 9 4.02 -20.86 -12.21
N GLY A 10 4.93 -20.94 -11.24
CA GLY A 10 5.50 -19.74 -10.62
C GLY A 10 6.51 -20.02 -9.52
N ARG A 11 7.66 -20.58 -9.90
CA ARG A 11 8.83 -20.80 -9.05
C ARG A 11 9.32 -19.46 -8.47
N GLN A 12 9.27 -19.26 -7.15
CA GLN A 12 9.94 -18.16 -6.45
C GLN A 12 10.84 -18.73 -5.36
N ASN A 13 12.15 -18.66 -5.63
CA ASN A 13 13.22 -18.92 -4.69
C ASN A 13 13.74 -17.57 -4.16
N LEU A 14 14.42 -17.60 -2.99
CA LEU A 14 15.20 -16.58 -2.28
C LEU A 14 14.62 -15.92 -1.00
N ILE A 15 15.22 -16.34 0.13
CA ILE A 15 15.79 -15.54 1.24
C ILE A 15 14.84 -15.16 2.40
N THR A 16 14.95 -15.97 3.47
CA THR A 16 14.92 -15.62 4.91
C THR A 16 14.29 -14.27 5.29
N TRP A 17 13.04 -14.32 5.76
CA TRP A 17 12.50 -13.35 6.71
C TRP A 17 12.55 -13.94 8.10
N ARG A 18 13.67 -13.72 8.80
CA ARG A 18 13.79 -13.97 10.23
C ARG A 18 13.00 -12.89 10.96
N PHE A 19 11.71 -13.12 11.18
CA PHE A 19 10.82 -12.23 11.94
C PHE A 19 11.21 -12.30 13.43
N ARG A 20 12.15 -11.44 13.84
CA ARG A 20 12.54 -11.26 15.24
C ARG A 20 11.48 -10.40 15.91
N ARG A 21 10.81 -10.98 16.92
CA ARG A 21 9.90 -10.30 17.85
C ARG A 21 10.50 -8.97 18.33
N GLY A 22 9.67 -7.93 18.36
CA GLY A 22 9.97 -6.69 19.06
C GLY A 22 8.75 -5.77 19.08
N SER A 23 8.08 -5.72 20.24
CA SER A 23 7.25 -4.62 20.75
C SER A 23 6.15 -4.06 19.83
N GLY A 24 4.90 -4.41 20.17
CA GLY A 24 3.73 -3.69 19.70
C GLY A 24 3.72 -2.26 20.21
N PHE A 25 3.83 -1.32 19.27
CA PHE A 25 3.24 0.00 19.38
C PHE A 25 2.08 0.01 18.38
N PHE A 26 0.83 -0.03 18.88
CA PHE A 26 -0.32 0.30 18.05
C PHE A 26 -0.27 1.81 17.81
N VAL A 27 0.51 2.22 16.80
CA VAL A 27 0.38 3.57 16.23
C VAL A 27 -1.05 3.65 15.71
N SER A 28 -1.83 4.63 16.18
CA SER A 28 -3.12 5.02 15.61
C SER A 28 -2.89 5.43 14.15
N GLY A 29 -2.81 4.43 13.27
CA GLY A 29 -2.56 4.61 11.86
C GLY A 29 -3.76 5.31 11.26
N VAL A 30 -3.57 6.55 10.84
CA VAL A 30 -4.48 7.21 9.89
C VAL A 30 -4.65 6.28 8.69
N TYR A 31 -5.83 5.66 8.57
CA TYR A 31 -6.14 4.71 7.51
C TYR A 31 -6.24 5.44 6.17
N MET A 32 -5.12 5.50 5.44
CA MET A 32 -5.05 6.07 4.09
C MET A 32 -5.24 4.93 3.09
N GLN A 33 -6.39 4.91 2.42
CA GLN A 33 -6.64 3.93 1.36
C GLN A 33 -6.20 4.46 0.00
N ILE A 34 -5.48 3.65 -0.76
CA ILE A 34 -5.07 3.99 -2.12
C ILE A 34 -6.32 4.04 -3.01
N ALA A 35 -6.69 5.22 -3.47
CA ALA A 35 -7.79 5.40 -4.41
C ALA A 35 -7.33 5.16 -5.84
N LYS A 36 -6.12 5.62 -6.18
CA LYS A 36 -5.57 5.49 -7.52
C LYS A 36 -4.05 5.50 -7.49
N VAL A 37 -3.42 4.59 -8.22
CA VAL A 37 -1.96 4.62 -8.42
C VAL A 37 -1.68 5.38 -9.71
N LEU A 38 -0.87 6.44 -9.64
CA LEU A 38 -0.47 7.22 -10.82
C LEU A 38 0.89 6.78 -11.33
N ASN A 39 1.84 6.55 -10.41
CA ASN A 39 3.19 6.10 -10.68
C ASN A 39 3.68 5.24 -9.51
N ASN A 40 4.77 4.50 -9.69
CA ASN A 40 5.45 3.73 -8.65
C ASN A 40 5.78 4.57 -7.40
N ASN A 41 6.00 5.88 -7.57
CA ASN A 41 6.31 6.81 -6.50
C ASN A 41 5.17 7.76 -6.13
N VAL A 42 4.05 7.75 -6.87
CA VAL A 42 2.95 8.73 -6.71
C VAL A 42 1.62 8.01 -6.70
N VAL A 43 0.87 8.19 -5.61
CA VAL A 43 -0.47 7.63 -5.46
C VAL A 43 -1.44 8.70 -5.00
N VAL A 44 -2.71 8.50 -5.31
CA VAL A 44 -3.83 9.23 -4.73
C VAL A 44 -4.43 8.34 -3.66
N VAL A 45 -4.57 8.90 -2.46
CA VAL A 45 -5.26 8.27 -1.34
C VAL A 45 -6.53 9.03 -1.01
N LEU A 46 -7.47 8.31 -0.39
CA LEU A 46 -8.66 8.90 0.21
C LEU A 46 -8.51 8.85 1.73
N ASP A 47 -8.72 10.02 2.33
CA ASP A 47 -8.85 10.22 3.78
C ASP A 47 -10.22 9.73 4.27
N GLU A 48 -10.43 9.66 5.59
CA GLU A 48 -11.74 9.32 6.20
C GLU A 48 -12.86 10.25 5.73
N HIS A 49 -12.52 11.51 5.43
CA HIS A 49 -13.46 12.50 4.90
C HIS A 49 -13.69 12.39 3.38
N ARG A 50 -13.25 11.31 2.73
CA ARG A 50 -13.26 11.10 1.27
C ARG A 50 -12.57 12.23 0.50
N ARG A 51 -11.56 12.85 1.11
CA ARG A 51 -10.74 13.89 0.48
C ARG A 51 -9.59 13.23 -0.25
N GLU A 52 -9.43 13.60 -1.51
CA GLU A 52 -8.31 13.15 -2.34
C GLU A 52 -7.01 13.83 -1.88
N GLN A 53 -6.02 13.01 -1.56
CA GLN A 53 -4.67 13.45 -1.22
C GLN A 53 -3.67 12.76 -2.15
N VAL A 54 -2.77 13.53 -2.73
CA VAL A 54 -1.68 12.99 -3.53
C VAL A 54 -0.49 12.75 -2.61
N VAL A 55 -0.03 11.52 -2.55
CA VAL A 55 1.07 11.09 -1.69
C VAL A 55 2.21 10.61 -2.56
N MET A 56 3.41 11.07 -2.22
CA MET A 56 4.64 10.76 -2.92
C MET A 56 5.66 10.14 -1.97
N GLY A 57 6.35 9.13 -2.47
CA GLY A 57 7.38 8.43 -1.72
C GLY A 57 8.08 7.38 -2.56
N ARG A 58 9.33 7.06 -2.23
CA ARG A 58 10.14 6.10 -2.99
C ARG A 58 9.60 4.68 -2.85
N GLY A 59 9.09 4.11 -3.96
CA GLY A 59 8.56 2.75 -3.96
C GLY A 59 7.26 2.58 -3.16
N LEU A 60 6.53 3.67 -2.94
CA LEU A 60 5.27 3.71 -2.21
C LEU A 60 4.18 2.83 -2.87
N ALA A 61 4.14 2.81 -4.21
CA ALA A 61 3.18 2.03 -4.99
C ALA A 61 3.75 0.71 -5.55
N PHE A 62 4.97 0.32 -5.14
CA PHE A 62 5.59 -0.89 -5.68
C PHE A 62 4.79 -2.12 -5.25
N GLN A 63 4.17 -2.81 -6.23
CA GLN A 63 3.25 -3.93 -6.04
C GLN A 63 1.98 -3.60 -5.22
N LYS A 64 1.59 -2.32 -5.13
CA LYS A 64 0.33 -1.91 -4.49
C LYS A 64 -0.79 -1.74 -5.49
N ARG A 65 -2.03 -1.98 -5.06
CA ARG A 65 -3.23 -1.85 -5.86
C ARG A 65 -4.19 -0.81 -5.27
N PRO A 66 -5.09 -0.23 -6.09
CA PRO A 66 -6.21 0.54 -5.56
C PRO A 66 -7.02 -0.31 -4.56
N GLY A 67 -7.34 0.26 -3.40
CA GLY A 67 -7.98 -0.41 -2.27
C GLY A 67 -7.01 -0.93 -1.21
N ASP A 68 -5.70 -1.00 -1.49
CA ASP A 68 -4.71 -1.35 -0.45
C ASP A 68 -4.50 -0.20 0.54
N VAL A 69 -4.13 -0.57 1.76
CA VAL A 69 -3.67 0.38 2.79
C VAL A 69 -2.26 0.87 2.46
N LEU A 70 -2.09 2.18 2.54
CA LEU A 70 -0.81 2.85 2.38
C LEU A 70 0.00 2.77 3.68
N ASP A 71 1.31 2.57 3.53
CA ASP A 71 2.26 2.59 4.63
C ASP A 71 2.81 4.01 4.80
N ASP A 72 2.57 4.63 5.96
CA ASP A 72 2.99 6.01 6.24
C ASP A 72 4.52 6.18 6.35
N SER A 73 5.24 5.12 6.71
CA SER A 73 6.71 5.17 6.83
C SER A 73 7.42 5.35 5.49
N LYS A 74 6.74 5.11 4.37
CA LYS A 74 7.26 5.32 3.01
C LYS A 74 6.88 6.67 2.41
N ILE A 75 6.08 7.48 3.12
CA ILE A 75 5.63 8.78 2.64
C ILE A 75 6.75 9.79 2.83
N GLU A 76 7.20 10.40 1.73
CA GLU A 76 8.11 11.54 1.79
C GLU A 76 7.36 12.86 1.72
N LYS A 77 6.26 12.92 0.96
CA LYS A 77 5.50 14.15 0.78
C LYS A 77 4.02 13.87 0.53
N SER A 78 3.14 14.66 1.16
CA SER A 78 1.69 14.59 0.94
C SER A 78 1.14 15.95 0.53
N PHE A 79 0.20 15.95 -0.41
CA PHE A 79 -0.47 17.13 -0.94
C PHE A 79 -1.97 16.93 -0.87
N ARG A 80 -2.67 17.88 -0.25
CA ARG A 80 -4.13 17.90 -0.22
C ARG A 80 -4.68 18.57 -1.46
N LEU A 81 -5.57 17.88 -2.17
CA LEU A 81 -6.22 18.44 -3.33
C LEU A 81 -7.41 19.30 -2.87
N THR A 82 -7.20 20.62 -2.74
CA THR A 82 -8.30 21.58 -2.57
C THR A 82 -8.71 22.07 -3.94
N LYS A 83 -9.92 21.72 -4.40
CA LYS A 83 -10.52 22.36 -5.58
C LYS A 83 -10.91 23.79 -5.18
N ARG A 84 -10.36 24.77 -5.88
CA ARG A 84 -10.67 26.20 -5.73
C ARG A 84 -11.81 26.58 -6.66
#